data_AF-A0A4P7GRY5-F1
#
_entry.id   AF-A0A4P7GRY5-F1
#
_cell.length_a   1.000
_cell.length_b   1.000
_cell.length_c   1.000
_cell.angle_alpha   90.00
_cell.angle_beta   90.00
_cell.angle_gamma   90.00
#
_symmetry.space_group_name_H-M   'P 1'
#
loop_
_entity.id
_entity.type
_entity.pdbx_description
1 polymer ?
#
loop_
_entity_poly.entity_id
_entity_poly.type
_entity_poly.pdbx_seq_one_letter_code
_entity_poly.pdbx_strand_id
1 'polypeptide(L)'
;MVKLVALYRQPQDREAFDRHYREVHLPLARRMPGLRRVEVARITGAPGGSSPYYLMAEMYFDDAASLEAALRSPEGRAAGKDLMGFAGEIVSLHIAEVVQES
;
A
#
# COMPACT_ATOMS: atom_id res chain seq x y z
N MET A 1 -12.74 -12.09 -1.14
CA MET A 1 -12.04 -10.89 -0.62
C MET A 1 -11.08 -10.39 -1.69
N VAL A 2 -10.90 -9.08 -1.78
CA VAL A 2 -9.91 -8.47 -2.68
C VAL A 2 -8.91 -7.64 -1.87
N LYS A 3 -7.73 -7.41 -2.41
CA LYS A 3 -6.75 -6.51 -1.83
C LYS A 3 -6.14 -5.58 -2.87
N LEU A 4 -5.86 -4.36 -2.43
CA LEU A 4 -4.93 -3.46 -3.09
C LEU A 4 -3.54 -3.71 -2.52
N VAL A 5 -2.59 -4.07 -3.37
CA VAL A 5 -1.19 -4.31 -3.03
C VAL A 5 -0.36 -3.13 -3.53
N ALA A 6 0.34 -2.47 -2.61
CA ALA A 6 1.34 -1.46 -2.92
C ALA A 6 2.74 -2.03 -2.66
N LEU A 7 3.56 -2.09 -3.69
CA LEU A 7 4.92 -2.63 -3.61
C LEU A 7 5.91 -1.54 -3.99
N TYR A 8 6.80 -1.22 -3.06
CA TYR A 8 7.73 -0.11 -3.16
C TYR A 8 9.15 -0.61 -3.44
N ARG A 9 9.78 -0.09 -4.48
CA ARG A 9 11.23 -0.25 -4.70
C ARG A 9 12.04 0.50 -3.64
N GLN A 10 13.34 0.28 -3.62
CA GLN A 10 14.27 0.99 -2.72
C GLN A 10 14.13 2.52 -2.88
N PRO A 11 13.75 3.28 -1.82
CA PRO A 11 13.78 4.73 -1.85
C PRO A 11 15.22 5.24 -1.77
N GLN A 12 15.47 6.44 -2.31
CA GLN A 12 16.78 7.10 -2.19
C GLN A 12 17.10 7.48 -0.74
N ASP A 13 16.11 7.98 -0.01
CA ASP A 13 16.17 8.27 1.43
C ASP A 13 15.15 7.42 2.17
N ARG A 14 15.64 6.40 2.89
CA ARG A 14 14.81 5.46 3.65
C ARG A 14 14.19 6.10 4.89
N GLU A 15 14.90 7.00 5.57
CA GLU A 15 14.42 7.62 6.79
C GLU A 15 13.29 8.60 6.49
N ALA A 16 13.48 9.44 5.46
CA ALA A 16 12.44 10.35 5.00
C ALA A 16 11.21 9.58 4.49
N PHE A 17 11.41 8.50 3.72
CA PHE A 17 10.32 7.64 3.28
C PHE A 17 9.56 7.03 4.46
N ASP A 18 10.25 6.42 5.42
CA ASP A 18 9.61 5.74 6.54
C ASP A 18 8.83 6.70 7.44
N ARG A 19 9.40 7.88 7.70
CA ARG A 19 8.75 8.94 8.47
C ARG A 19 7.46 9.39 7.79
N HIS A 20 7.54 9.76 6.51
CA HIS A 20 6.36 10.19 5.74
C HIS A 20 5.32 9.08 5.62
N TYR A 21 5.77 7.85 5.36
CA TYR A 21 4.90 6.68 5.25
C TYR A 21 4.11 6.47 6.54
N ARG A 22 4.78 6.50 7.70
CA ARG A 22 4.16 6.24 9.00
C ARG A 22 3.26 7.38 9.48
N GLU A 23 3.70 8.62 9.29
CA GLU A 23 3.08 9.80 9.92
C GLU A 23 2.02 10.45 9.04
N VAL A 24 2.09 10.26 7.72
CA VAL A 24 1.18 10.90 6.75
C VAL A 24 0.43 9.84 5.95
N HIS A 25 1.14 8.98 5.22
CA HIS A 25 0.53 8.12 4.22
C HIS A 25 -0.38 7.04 4.84
N LEU A 26 0.13 6.28 5.80
CA LEU A 26 -0.60 5.18 6.43
C LEU A 26 -1.88 5.65 7.15
N PRO A 27 -1.87 6.77 7.91
CA PRO A 27 -3.10 7.36 8.45
C PRO A 27 -4.13 7.73 7.38
N LEU A 28 -3.71 8.25 6.21
CA LEU A 28 -4.62 8.55 5.10
C LEU A 28 -5.25 7.27 4.54
N ALA A 29 -4.42 6.25 4.24
CA ALA A 29 -4.89 4.98 3.70
C ALA A 29 -5.87 4.27 4.64
N ARG A 30 -5.62 4.31 5.97
CA ARG A 30 -6.50 3.71 6.99
C ARG A 30 -7.90 4.33 7.07
N ARG A 31 -8.10 5.51 6.50
CA ARG A 31 -9.41 6.18 6.47
C ARG A 31 -10.29 5.77 5.30
N MET A 32 -9.78 4.97 4.37
CA MET A 32 -10.57 4.50 3.23
C MET A 32 -11.79 3.71 3.71
N PRO A 33 -13.01 4.03 3.20
CA PRO A 33 -14.21 3.32 3.61
C PRO A 33 -14.17 1.87 3.16
N GLY A 34 -14.74 0.97 3.97
CA GLY A 34 -14.79 -0.46 3.66
C GLY A 34 -13.46 -1.21 3.85
N LEU A 35 -12.39 -0.54 4.27
CA LEU A 35 -11.10 -1.17 4.57
C LEU A 35 -11.24 -2.12 5.77
N ARG A 36 -10.91 -3.39 5.57
CA ARG A 36 -11.00 -4.44 6.60
C ARG A 36 -9.70 -4.65 7.35
N ARG A 37 -8.59 -4.60 6.63
CA ARG A 37 -7.26 -4.86 7.17
C ARG A 37 -6.21 -4.11 6.36
N VAL A 38 -5.18 -3.64 7.05
CA VAL A 38 -3.95 -3.16 6.43
C VAL A 38 -2.79 -3.93 7.03
N GLU A 39 -2.02 -4.61 6.19
CA GLU A 39 -0.75 -5.20 6.55
C GLU A 39 0.38 -4.41 5.88
N VAL A 40 1.43 -4.09 6.65
CA VAL A 40 2.61 -3.41 6.13
C VAL A 40 3.82 -4.23 6.52
N ALA A 41 4.59 -4.67 5.53
CA ALA A 41 5.76 -5.51 5.72
C ALA A 41 7.01 -4.84 5.14
N ARG A 42 8.07 -4.81 5.94
CA ARG A 42 9.42 -4.48 5.48
C ARG A 42 9.97 -5.68 4.70
N ILE A 43 10.45 -5.45 3.49
CA ILE A 43 11.14 -6.48 2.72
C ILE A 43 12.62 -6.42 3.08
N THR A 44 13.12 -7.45 3.76
CA THR A 44 14.49 -7.51 4.30
C THR A 44 15.49 -8.19 3.36
N GLY A 45 15.02 -8.88 2.34
CA GLY A 45 15.86 -9.60 1.38
C GLY A 45 15.06 -10.57 0.51
N ALA A 46 15.77 -11.46 -0.16
CA ALA A 46 15.26 -12.57 -0.95
C ALA A 46 16.16 -13.81 -0.71
N PRO A 47 15.70 -15.04 -1.01
CA PRO A 47 16.54 -16.23 -0.86
C PRO A 47 17.91 -16.16 -1.56
N GLY A 48 18.02 -15.39 -2.64
CA GLY A 48 19.28 -15.14 -3.38
C GLY A 48 20.05 -13.88 -2.98
N GLY A 49 19.68 -13.21 -1.88
CA GLY A 49 20.36 -12.00 -1.40
C GLY A 49 19.42 -10.79 -1.27
N SER A 50 19.72 -9.70 -1.99
CA SER A 50 18.94 -8.46 -1.90
C SER A 50 17.64 -8.55 -2.71
N SER A 51 16.60 -7.88 -2.20
CA SER A 51 15.37 -7.63 -2.94
C SER A 51 15.39 -6.23 -3.56
N PRO A 52 14.87 -6.04 -4.79
CA PRO A 52 14.67 -4.70 -5.35
C PRO A 52 13.60 -3.91 -4.61
N TYR A 53 12.81 -4.57 -3.76
CA TYR A 53 11.72 -3.97 -3.00
C TYR A 53 12.11 -3.70 -1.55
N TYR A 54 11.49 -2.66 -1.00
CA TYR A 54 11.76 -2.14 0.33
C TYR A 54 10.58 -2.33 1.29
N LEU A 55 9.36 -2.16 0.79
CA LEU A 55 8.14 -2.23 1.60
C LEU A 55 7.01 -2.78 0.76
N MET A 56 6.11 -3.52 1.40
CA MET A 56 4.84 -3.96 0.85
C MET A 56 3.72 -3.52 1.77
N ALA A 57 2.62 -3.05 1.20
CA ALA A 57 1.39 -2.80 1.93
C ALA A 57 0.22 -3.51 1.24
N GLU A 58 -0.63 -4.15 2.03
CA GLU A 58 -1.79 -4.87 1.55
C GLU A 58 -3.03 -4.35 2.26
N MET A 59 -3.99 -3.86 1.49
CA MET A 59 -5.23 -3.26 1.98
C MET A 59 -6.40 -4.13 1.54
N TYR A 60 -7.07 -4.76 2.49
CA TYR A 60 -8.09 -5.78 2.26
C TYR A 60 -9.50 -5.18 2.29
N PHE A 61 -10.34 -5.62 1.35
CA PHE A 61 -11.74 -5.22 1.18
C PHE A 61 -12.59 -6.45 0.90
N ASP A 62 -13.87 -6.43 1.28
CA ASP A 62 -14.76 -7.59 1.13
C ASP A 62 -14.87 -8.06 -0.32
N ASP A 63 -15.02 -7.11 -1.24
CA ASP A 63 -15.22 -7.34 -2.66
C ASP A 63 -14.68 -6.17 -3.53
N ALA A 64 -14.70 -6.37 -4.85
CA ALA A 64 -14.20 -5.40 -5.82
C ALA A 64 -14.98 -4.08 -5.78
N ALA A 65 -16.29 -4.10 -5.53
CA ALA A 65 -17.12 -2.91 -5.46
C ALA A 65 -16.74 -2.04 -4.24
N SER A 66 -16.44 -2.67 -3.11
CA SER A 66 -15.97 -2.01 -1.89
C SER A 66 -14.61 -1.35 -2.10
N LEU A 67 -13.66 -2.04 -2.75
CA LEU A 67 -12.37 -1.46 -3.13
C LEU A 67 -12.54 -0.27 -4.09
N GLU A 68 -13.38 -0.40 -5.11
CA GLU A 68 -13.62 0.65 -6.09
C GLU A 68 -14.26 1.90 -5.45
N ALA A 69 -15.23 1.71 -4.56
CA ALA A 69 -15.82 2.78 -3.77
C ALA A 69 -14.79 3.46 -2.85
N ALA A 70 -13.91 2.68 -2.22
CA ALA A 70 -12.83 3.19 -1.38
C ALA A 70 -11.86 4.07 -2.18
N LEU A 71 -11.40 3.62 -3.35
CA LEU A 71 -10.51 4.38 -4.22
C LEU A 71 -11.14 5.69 -4.73
N ARG A 72 -12.46 5.69 -4.96
CA ARG A 72 -13.22 6.88 -5.40
C ARG A 72 -13.65 7.79 -4.26
N SER A 73 -13.43 7.44 -3.00
CA SER A 73 -13.81 8.28 -1.87
C SER A 73 -12.89 9.51 -1.74
N PRO A 74 -13.30 10.55 -1.00
CA PRO A 74 -12.40 11.66 -0.64
C PRO A 74 -11.11 11.18 0.03
N GLU A 75 -11.19 10.18 0.91
CA GLU A 75 -10.07 9.56 1.62
C GLU A 75 -9.15 8.80 0.67
N GLY A 76 -9.70 7.98 -0.23
CA GLY A 76 -8.92 7.27 -1.25
C GLY A 76 -8.17 8.21 -2.19
N ARG A 77 -8.82 9.30 -2.64
CA ARG A 77 -8.17 10.35 -3.43
C ARG A 77 -7.06 11.07 -2.66
N ALA A 78 -7.27 11.33 -1.37
CA ALA A 78 -6.25 11.96 -0.53
C ALA A 78 -5.02 11.06 -0.36
N ALA A 79 -5.23 9.78 -0.05
CA ALA A 79 -4.16 8.79 0.05
C ALA A 79 -3.42 8.59 -1.28
N GLY A 80 -4.14 8.54 -2.40
CA GLY A 80 -3.54 8.43 -3.74
C GLY A 80 -2.74 9.67 -4.14
N LYS A 81 -3.24 10.87 -3.85
CA LYS A 81 -2.51 12.12 -4.11
C LYS A 81 -1.21 12.20 -3.32
N ASP A 82 -1.27 11.87 -2.03
CA ASP A 82 -0.09 11.79 -1.17
C ASP A 82 0.91 10.75 -1.70
N LEU A 83 0.45 9.53 -2.01
CA LEU A 83 1.26 8.44 -2.54
C LEU A 83 2.08 8.85 -3.76
N MET A 84 1.43 9.48 -4.74
CA MET A 84 2.10 9.93 -5.96
C MET A 84 3.13 11.02 -5.68
N GLY A 85 2.93 11.85 -4.65
CA GLY A 85 3.85 12.91 -4.26
C GLY A 85 5.17 12.42 -3.67
N PHE A 86 5.15 11.41 -2.79
CA PHE A 86 6.38 10.95 -2.11
C PHE A 86 6.98 9.65 -2.67
N ALA A 87 6.18 8.82 -3.36
CA ALA A 87 6.59 7.48 -3.78
C ALA A 87 6.17 7.12 -5.21
N GLY A 88 5.63 8.05 -6.01
CA GLY A 88 5.09 7.78 -7.34
C GLY A 88 6.05 7.05 -8.29
N GLU A 89 7.35 7.36 -8.23
CA GLU A 89 8.35 6.72 -9.09
C GLU A 89 8.75 5.31 -8.64
N ILE A 90 8.49 4.94 -7.38
CA ILE A 90 8.97 3.69 -6.78
C ILE A 90 7.85 2.73 -6.40
N VAL A 91 6.60 3.17 -6.37
CA VAL A 91 5.44 2.33 -6.06
C VAL A 91 4.86 1.67 -7.30
N SER A 92 4.44 0.42 -7.16
CA SER A 92 3.52 -0.24 -8.08
C SER A 92 2.26 -0.66 -7.33
N LEU A 93 1.10 -0.49 -7.96
CA LEU A 93 -0.20 -0.83 -7.39
C LEU A 93 -0.81 -1.99 -8.17
N HIS A 94 -1.29 -3.00 -7.45
CA HIS A 94 -1.92 -4.19 -8.02
C HIS A 94 -3.21 -4.50 -7.28
N ILE A 95 -4.24 -4.89 -8.01
CA ILE A 95 -5.46 -5.46 -7.42
C ILE A 95 -5.30 -6.97 -7.47
N ALA A 96 -5.46 -7.63 -6.32
CA ALA A 96 -5.36 -9.07 -6.22
C ALA A 96 -6.61 -9.65 -5.55
N GLU A 97 -7.09 -10.78 -6.05
CA GLU A 97 -8.10 -11.59 -5.39
C GLU A 97 -7.44 -12.53 -4.39
N VAL A 98 -8.02 -12.65 -3.20
CA VAL A 98 -7.56 -13.63 -2.22
C VAL A 98 -8.23 -14.97 -2.54
N VAL A 99 -7.45 -15.89 -3.13
CA VAL A 99 -7.92 -17.23 -3.53
C VAL A 99 -7.89 -18.25 -2.40
N GLN A 100 -7.08 -18.01 -1.36
CA GLN A 100 -6.94 -18.87 -0.20
C GLN A 100 -6.54 -18.04 1.03
N GLU A 101 -7.22 -18.29 2.16
CA GLU A 101 -6.88 -17.77 3.49
C GLU A 101 -6.75 -18.97 4.43
N SER A 102 -5.83 -18.89 5.40
CA SER A 102 -5.55 -19.93 6.40
C SER A 102 -5.91 -19.47 7.79
#